data_AF-A0A1E4ZPA8-F1
#
_entry.id   AF-A0A1E4ZPA8-F1
#
_cell.length_a   1.000
_cell.length_b   1.000
_cell.length_c   1.000
_cell.angle_alpha   90.00
_cell.angle_beta   90.00
_cell.angle_gamma   90.00
#
_symmetry.space_group_name_H-M   'P 1'
#
loop_
_entity.id
_entity.type
_entity.pdbx_description
1 polymer ?
#
loop_
_entity_poly.entity_id
_entity_poly.type
_entity_poly.pdbx_seq_one_letter_code
_entity_poly.pdbx_strand_id
1 'polypeptide(L)'
;MSDLDFIFDQQKKLNTRIEPDLYEKMEDPDFRRRWFLNYTLALQQEISEAIDSTQWKWWKKGEDDWDNIKIELVDMLHFWVSMCQVAGMDAKEVKELYIKKNKLNHDRQEGGYKEGTYQKYVDGVEDNANLL
;
A
#
# COMPACT_ATOMS: atom_id res chain seq x y z
N MET A 1 -4.02 -12.25 -18.23
CA MET A 1 -4.03 -11.09 -17.32
C MET A 1 -4.54 -11.60 -15.99
N SER A 2 -3.79 -11.41 -14.91
CA SER A 2 -4.25 -11.76 -13.55
C SER A 2 -5.22 -10.71 -13.02
N ASP A 3 -5.92 -11.02 -11.92
CA ASP A 3 -6.84 -10.05 -11.27
C ASP A 3 -6.10 -8.80 -10.79
N LEU A 4 -4.86 -8.94 -10.33
CA LEU A 4 -4.04 -7.80 -9.92
C LEU A 4 -3.62 -6.93 -11.11
N ASP A 5 -3.27 -7.55 -12.24
CA ASP A 5 -2.98 -6.82 -13.48
C ASP A 5 -4.23 -6.02 -13.92
N PHE A 6 -5.42 -6.63 -13.81
CA PHE A 6 -6.68 -5.96 -14.14
C PHE A 6 -6.90 -4.73 -13.26
N ILE A 7 -6.69 -4.83 -11.94
CA ILE A 7 -6.82 -3.70 -11.01
C ILE A 7 -5.84 -2.58 -11.37
N PHE A 8 -4.57 -2.90 -11.62
CA PHE A 8 -3.56 -1.91 -12.01
C PHE A 8 -3.92 -1.22 -13.33
N ASP A 9 -4.44 -1.96 -14.31
CA ASP A 9 -4.88 -1.41 -15.58
C ASP A 9 -6.09 -0.48 -15.44
N GLN A 10 -7.07 -0.82 -14.59
CA GLN A 10 -8.21 0.06 -14.32
C GLN A 10 -7.78 1.33 -13.58
N GLN A 11 -6.93 1.19 -12.56
CA GLN A 11 -6.39 2.34 -11.83
C GLN A 11 -5.58 3.25 -12.76
N LYS A 12 -4.79 2.67 -13.68
CA LYS A 12 -4.03 3.44 -14.65
C LYS A 12 -4.94 4.31 -15.52
N LYS A 13 -6.02 3.73 -16.05
CA LYS A 13 -7.03 4.45 -16.86
C LYS A 13 -7.70 5.57 -16.08
N LEU A 14 -8.07 5.32 -14.83
CA LEU A 14 -8.68 6.33 -13.97
C LEU A 14 -7.71 7.48 -13.67
N ASN A 15 -6.47 7.16 -13.29
CA ASN A 15 -5.43 8.14 -13.02
C ASN A 15 -5.14 9.01 -14.27
N THR A 16 -5.00 8.41 -15.46
CA THR A 16 -4.83 9.16 -16.72
C THR A 16 -6.05 10.02 -17.04
N ARG A 17 -7.26 9.60 -16.67
CA ARG A 17 -8.46 10.42 -16.87
C ARG A 17 -8.47 11.66 -15.98
N ILE A 18 -7.95 11.56 -14.75
CA ILE A 18 -7.90 12.65 -13.77
C ILE A 18 -6.72 13.59 -14.03
N GLU A 19 -5.53 13.02 -14.26
CA GLU A 19 -4.29 13.74 -14.59
C GLU A 19 -3.71 13.12 -15.88
N PRO A 20 -4.04 13.68 -17.07
CA PRO A 20 -3.63 13.12 -18.37
C PRO A 20 -2.13 12.93 -18.53
N ASP A 21 -1.33 13.86 -17.99
CA ASP A 21 0.11 13.86 -18.14
C ASP A 21 0.82 13.09 -17.01
N LEU A 22 0.07 12.42 -16.12
CA LEU A 22 0.61 11.84 -14.88
C LEU A 22 1.85 10.98 -15.16
N TYR A 23 1.70 9.98 -16.03
CA TYR A 23 2.75 9.00 -16.32
C TYR A 23 3.89 9.55 -17.16
N GLU A 24 3.61 10.52 -18.03
CA GLU A 24 4.62 11.16 -18.88
C GLU A 24 5.55 12.06 -18.05
N LYS A 25 5.01 12.72 -17.03
CA LYS A 25 5.76 13.63 -16.15
C LYS A 25 6.41 12.94 -14.95
N MET A 26 6.31 11.62 -14.82
CA MET A 26 6.93 10.89 -13.71
C MET A 26 8.46 10.88 -13.74
N GLU A 27 9.09 11.20 -14.88
CA GLU A 27 10.55 11.35 -14.98
C GLU A 27 11.06 12.57 -14.19
N ASP A 28 10.22 13.59 -13.97
CA ASP A 28 10.54 14.72 -13.10
C ASP A 28 10.45 14.28 -11.62
N PRO A 29 11.57 14.28 -10.88
CA PRO A 29 11.59 13.86 -9.48
C PRO A 29 10.68 14.68 -8.56
N ASP A 30 10.49 15.96 -8.84
CA ASP A 30 9.66 16.84 -8.02
C ASP A 30 8.18 16.60 -8.28
N PHE A 31 7.80 16.40 -9.54
CA PHE A 31 6.46 16.00 -9.93
C PHE A 31 6.08 14.63 -9.35
N ARG A 32 6.98 13.65 -9.50
CA ARG A 32 6.81 12.30 -8.96
C ARG A 32 6.66 12.32 -7.44
N ARG A 33 7.51 13.07 -6.74
CA ARG A 33 7.42 13.25 -5.28
C ARG A 33 6.11 13.90 -4.88
N ARG A 34 5.66 14.94 -5.58
CA ARG A 34 4.38 15.61 -5.31
C ARG A 34 3.21 14.63 -5.38
N TRP A 35 3.13 13.82 -6.42
CA TRP A 35 2.04 12.86 -6.58
C TRP A 35 2.09 11.71 -5.59
N PHE A 36 3.29 11.24 -5.23
CA PHE A 36 3.44 10.28 -4.14
C PHE A 36 2.87 10.85 -2.82
N LEU A 37 3.18 12.11 -2.51
CA LEU A 37 2.66 12.78 -1.31
C LEU A 37 1.14 13.01 -1.37
N ASN A 38 0.60 13.39 -2.53
CA ASN A 38 -0.85 13.56 -2.70
C ASN A 38 -1.60 12.25 -2.45
N TYR A 39 -1.15 11.13 -3.04
CA TYR A 39 -1.79 9.83 -2.82
C TYR A 39 -1.60 9.32 -1.39
N THR A 40 -0.47 9.63 -0.75
CA THR A 40 -0.26 9.31 0.68
C THR A 40 -1.26 10.06 1.55
N LEU A 41 -1.48 11.36 1.29
CA LEU A 41 -2.45 12.16 2.02
C LEU A 41 -3.88 11.65 1.80
N ALA A 42 -4.24 11.31 0.57
CA ALA A 42 -5.55 10.75 0.25
C ALA A 42 -5.80 9.44 1.00
N LEU A 43 -4.85 8.50 0.96
CA LEU A 43 -4.91 7.25 1.74
C LEU A 43 -5.12 7.50 3.24
N GLN A 44 -4.47 8.53 3.81
CA GLN A 44 -4.67 8.90 5.22
C GLN A 44 -6.07 9.44 5.51
N GLN A 45 -6.69 10.14 4.55
CA GLN A 45 -8.08 10.57 4.69
C GLN A 45 -9.01 9.34 4.69
N GLU A 46 -8.86 8.40 3.75
CA GLU A 46 -9.70 7.19 3.72
C GLU A 46 -9.56 6.33 4.99
N ILE A 47 -8.36 6.27 5.59
CA ILE A 47 -8.17 5.64 6.91
C ILE A 47 -9.01 6.36 7.98
N SER A 48 -9.09 7.68 7.92
CA SER A 48 -9.88 8.47 8.86
C SER A 48 -11.38 8.24 8.65
N GLU A 49 -11.84 8.11 7.40
CA GLU A 49 -13.24 7.78 7.07
C GLU A 49 -13.61 6.37 7.55
N ALA A 50 -12.71 5.40 7.40
CA ALA A 50 -12.87 4.06 7.94
C ALA A 50 -12.97 4.07 9.48
N ILE A 51 -12.17 4.88 10.16
CA ILE A 51 -12.25 5.05 11.63
C ILE A 51 -13.59 5.68 12.03
N ASP A 52 -14.04 6.71 11.32
CA ASP A 52 -15.31 7.39 11.60
C ASP A 52 -16.54 6.50 11.38
N SER A 53 -16.38 5.40 10.65
CA SER A 53 -17.37 4.33 10.49
C SER A 53 -17.42 3.38 11.70
N THR A 54 -16.55 3.54 12.70
CA THR A 54 -16.54 2.74 13.94
C THR A 54 -17.06 3.53 15.15
N GLN A 55 -17.43 2.83 16.21
CA GLN A 55 -17.80 3.43 17.50
C GLN A 55 -16.58 3.91 18.33
N TRP A 56 -15.64 4.65 17.72
CA TRP A 56 -14.41 5.10 18.39
C TRP A 56 -14.63 6.19 19.45
N LYS A 57 -15.70 6.98 19.33
CA LYS A 57 -16.03 8.08 20.27
C LYS A 57 -16.53 7.50 21.59
N TRP A 58 -15.62 7.29 22.55
CA TRP A 58 -15.95 6.71 23.86
C TRP A 58 -16.98 7.51 24.69
N TRP A 59 -17.24 8.77 24.35
CA TRP A 59 -18.24 9.63 24.98
C TRP A 59 -19.62 9.62 24.29
N LYS A 60 -19.80 8.86 23.20
CA LYS A 60 -21.07 8.74 22.46
C LYS A 60 -21.34 7.28 22.10
N LYS A 61 -22.56 6.79 22.36
CA LYS A 61 -22.99 5.46 21.89
C LYS A 61 -23.34 5.52 20.39
N GLY A 62 -23.02 4.45 19.67
CA GLY A 62 -23.28 4.27 18.24
C GLY A 62 -23.09 2.81 17.86
N GLU A 63 -23.26 2.51 16.57
CA GLU A 63 -22.99 1.20 15.96
C GLU A 63 -21.90 1.36 14.90
N ASP A 64 -21.19 0.29 14.60
CA ASP A 64 -20.21 0.26 13.52
C ASP A 64 -20.93 0.10 12.16
N ASP A 65 -20.48 0.87 11.16
CA ASP A 65 -20.90 0.72 9.77
C ASP A 65 -19.87 -0.11 8.99
N TRP A 66 -19.99 -1.43 9.11
CA TRP A 66 -19.10 -2.38 8.44
C TRP A 66 -19.23 -2.39 6.92
N ASP A 67 -20.34 -1.89 6.37
CA ASP A 67 -20.49 -1.79 4.92
C ASP A 67 -19.73 -0.57 4.40
N ASN A 68 -19.79 0.56 5.10
CA ASN A 68 -18.96 1.72 4.76
C ASN A 68 -17.47 1.39 4.90
N ILE A 69 -17.05 0.71 5.98
CA ILE A 69 -15.64 0.28 6.14
C ILE A 69 -15.14 -0.51 4.93
N LYS A 70 -15.96 -1.38 4.32
CA LYS A 70 -15.55 -2.12 3.11
C LYS A 70 -15.33 -1.18 1.90
N ILE A 71 -16.12 -0.13 1.77
CA ILE A 71 -15.96 0.89 0.73
C ILE A 71 -14.65 1.65 0.97
N GLU A 72 -14.42 2.13 2.19
CA GLU A 72 -13.18 2.86 2.52
C GLU A 72 -11.93 2.00 2.31
N LEU A 73 -11.99 0.68 2.58
CA LEU A 73 -10.89 -0.24 2.26
C LEU A 73 -10.61 -0.34 0.76
N VAL A 74 -11.63 -0.21 -0.09
CA VAL A 74 -11.48 -0.17 -1.56
C VAL A 74 -10.95 1.19 -2.01
N ASP A 75 -11.33 2.29 -1.37
CA ASP A 75 -10.75 3.62 -1.65
C ASP A 75 -9.28 3.68 -1.26
N MET A 76 -8.92 3.07 -0.12
CA MET A 76 -7.53 2.82 0.25
C MET A 76 -6.77 2.01 -0.81
N LEU A 77 -7.40 0.99 -1.42
CA LEU A 77 -6.78 0.22 -2.50
C LEU A 77 -6.47 1.09 -3.72
N HIS A 78 -7.36 2.01 -4.11
CA HIS A 78 -7.13 2.91 -5.25
C HIS A 78 -5.88 3.77 -5.03
N PHE A 79 -5.73 4.34 -3.84
CA PHE A 79 -4.56 5.17 -3.52
C PHE A 79 -3.30 4.35 -3.34
N TRP A 80 -3.38 3.16 -2.75
CA TRP A 80 -2.23 2.26 -2.63
C TRP A 80 -1.71 1.80 -4.00
N VAL A 81 -2.59 1.39 -4.93
CA VAL A 81 -2.18 1.03 -6.29
C VAL A 81 -1.57 2.23 -7.02
N SER A 82 -2.16 3.42 -6.85
CA SER A 82 -1.62 4.66 -7.42
C SER A 82 -0.23 5.00 -6.86
N MET A 83 0.01 4.76 -5.57
CA MET A 83 1.34 4.90 -4.96
C MET A 83 2.34 3.90 -5.53
N CYS A 84 1.95 2.63 -5.74
CA CYS A 84 2.79 1.63 -6.39
C CYS A 84 3.18 2.06 -7.81
N GLN A 85 2.21 2.52 -8.60
CA GLN A 85 2.45 3.03 -9.94
C GLN A 85 3.40 4.22 -9.93
N VAL A 86 3.20 5.19 -9.01
CA VAL A 86 4.12 6.33 -8.82
C VAL A 86 5.51 5.86 -8.36
N ALA A 87 5.61 4.81 -7.56
CA ALA A 87 6.86 4.17 -7.16
C ALA A 87 7.54 3.38 -8.31
N GLY A 88 6.91 3.32 -9.48
CA GLY A 88 7.44 2.65 -10.67
C GLY A 88 7.20 1.15 -10.68
N MET A 89 6.34 0.66 -9.78
CA MET A 89 6.01 -0.75 -9.66
C MET A 89 4.82 -1.10 -10.54
N ASP A 90 4.92 -2.22 -11.25
CA ASP A 90 3.77 -2.86 -11.88
C ASP A 90 3.16 -3.96 -10.98
N ALA A 91 2.03 -4.51 -11.41
CA ALA A 91 1.35 -5.58 -10.68
C ALA A 91 2.22 -6.83 -10.48
N LYS A 92 3.12 -7.11 -11.43
CA LYS A 92 4.01 -8.27 -11.37
C LYS A 92 5.09 -8.06 -10.30
N GLU A 93 5.75 -6.91 -10.30
CA GLU A 93 6.78 -6.56 -9.33
C GLU A 93 6.20 -6.53 -7.90
N VAL A 94 5.01 -5.95 -7.73
CA VAL A 94 4.27 -5.99 -6.45
C VAL A 94 4.05 -7.42 -5.97
N LYS A 95 3.57 -8.30 -6.85
CA LYS A 95 3.33 -9.71 -6.50
C LYS A 95 4.63 -10.43 -6.13
N GLU A 96 5.70 -10.23 -6.89
CA GLU A 96 6.99 -10.87 -6.63
C GLU A 96 7.59 -10.41 -5.30
N LEU A 97 7.59 -9.11 -5.02
CA LEU A 97 8.06 -8.56 -3.75
C LEU A 97 7.18 -8.98 -2.58
N TYR A 98 5.86 -9.06 -2.76
CA TYR A 98 4.96 -9.61 -1.76
C TYR A 98 5.33 -11.05 -1.41
N ILE A 99 5.57 -11.92 -2.40
CA ILE A 99 5.94 -13.32 -2.17
C ILE A 99 7.29 -13.41 -1.42
N LYS A 100 8.31 -12.65 -1.87
CA LYS A 100 9.62 -12.62 -1.20
C LYS A 100 9.49 -12.15 0.26
N LYS A 101 8.75 -11.07 0.49
CA LYS A 101 8.53 -10.52 1.84
C LYS A 101 7.70 -11.45 2.73
N ASN A 102 6.68 -12.09 2.17
CA ASN A 102 5.86 -13.06 2.88
C ASN A 102 6.71 -14.26 3.32
N LYS A 103 7.53 -14.81 2.43
CA LYS A 103 8.49 -15.87 2.77
C LYS A 103 9.46 -15.42 3.88
N LEU A 104 10.08 -14.24 3.76
CA LEU A 104 10.97 -13.71 4.80
C LEU A 104 10.26 -13.61 6.16
N ASN A 105 9.00 -13.20 6.19
CA ASN A 105 8.23 -13.14 7.42
C ASN A 105 7.95 -14.53 8.02
N HIS A 106 7.74 -15.56 7.20
CA HIS A 106 7.66 -16.94 7.68
C HIS A 106 9.00 -17.43 8.23
N ASP A 107 10.09 -17.21 7.48
CA ASP A 107 11.45 -17.58 7.89
C ASP A 107 11.83 -16.90 9.23
N ARG A 108 11.40 -15.64 9.45
CA ARG A 108 11.51 -14.94 10.74
C ARG A 108 10.81 -15.69 11.85
N GLN A 109 9.53 -16.05 11.67
CA GLN A 109 8.77 -16.74 12.71
C GLN A 109 9.38 -18.12 13.01
N GLU A 110 9.80 -18.86 11.98
CA GLU A 110 10.48 -20.16 12.15
C GLU A 110 11.85 -20.02 12.83
N GLY A 111 12.56 -18.91 12.59
CA GLY A 111 13.84 -18.58 13.21
C GLY A 111 13.75 -17.93 14.60
N GLY A 112 12.56 -17.90 15.22
CA GLY A 112 12.38 -17.45 16.59
C GLY A 112 12.21 -15.94 16.77
N TYR A 113 11.59 -15.26 15.80
CA TYR A 113 11.34 -13.81 15.88
C TYR A 113 10.42 -13.43 17.05
N LYS A 114 9.45 -14.29 17.38
CA LYS A 114 8.54 -14.06 18.52
C LYS A 114 9.26 -14.24 19.87
N GLU A 115 10.25 -15.12 19.89
CA GLU A 115 11.10 -15.45 21.04
C GLU A 115 12.27 -14.49 21.19
N GLY A 116 12.49 -13.60 20.21
CA GLY A 116 13.57 -12.61 20.21
C GLY A 116 14.95 -13.18 19.86
N THR A 117 15.02 -14.39 19.30
CA THR A 117 16.29 -15.07 18.96
C THR A 117 16.72 -14.87 17.50
N TYR A 118 15.80 -14.47 16.63
CA TYR A 118 16.09 -14.22 15.22
C TYR A 118 17.04 -13.03 15.01
N GLN A 119 18.07 -13.20 14.18
CA GLN A 119 19.02 -12.14 13.83
C GLN A 119 18.53 -11.36 12.61
N LYS A 120 17.87 -10.22 12.85
CA LYS A 120 17.37 -9.35 11.76
C LYS A 120 18.48 -8.64 10.98
N TYR A 121 19.60 -8.40 11.65
CA TYR A 121 20.79 -7.79 11.06
C TYR A 121 21.94 -8.79 11.12
N VAL A 122 22.58 -9.03 9.98
CA VAL A 122 23.79 -9.84 9.88
C VAL A 122 24.86 -8.97 9.25
N ASP A 123 26.00 -8.81 9.95
CA ASP A 123 27.10 -7.93 9.54
C ASP A 123 26.65 -6.49 9.20
N GLY A 124 25.65 -5.98 9.93
CA GLY A 124 25.09 -4.63 9.74
C GLY A 124 24.09 -4.50 8.58
N VAL A 125 23.84 -5.58 7.83
CA VAL A 125 22.85 -5.60 6.74
C VAL A 125 21.51 -6.12 7.25
N GLU A 126 20.44 -5.34 7.05
CA GLU A 126 19.07 -5.76 7.35
C GLU A 126 18.60 -6.84 6.37
N ASP A 127 17.94 -7.89 6.85
CA ASP A 127 17.38 -8.96 6.02
C ASP A 127 16.46 -8.49 4.87
N ASN A 128 15.70 -7.40 5.06
CA ASN A 128 14.86 -6.80 4.00
C ASN A 128 15.68 -6.30 2.80
N ALA A 129 16.97 -5.96 2.97
CA ALA A 129 17.83 -5.49 1.89
C ALA A 129 18.08 -6.57 0.83
N ASN A 130 17.89 -7.85 1.18
CA ASN A 130 18.06 -8.98 0.27
C ASN A 130 16.81 -9.27 -0.59
N LEU A 131 15.75 -8.45 -0.48
CA LEU A 131 14.51 -8.63 -1.23
C LEU A 131 14.56 -7.99 -2.63
N LEU A 132 15.35 -6.93 -2.79
CA LEU A 132 15.50 -6.14 -4.00
C LEU A 132 16.69 -6.62 -4.83
#